data_AF-X1DWZ3-F1
#
_entry.id   AF-X1DWZ3-F1
#
_cell.length_a   1.000
_cell.length_b   1.000
_cell.length_c   1.000
_cell.angle_alpha   90.00
_cell.angle_beta   90.00
_cell.angle_gamma   90.00
#
_symmetry.space_group_name_H-M   'P 1'
#
loop_
_entity.id
_entity.type
_entity.pdbx_description
1 polymer ?
#
loop_
_entity_poly.entity_id
_entity_poly.type
_entity_poly.pdbx_seq_one_letter_code
_entity_poly.pdbx_strand_id
1 'polypeptide(L)'
;MKRLFFLELVLLIVVVVAISGFIYTSIIAQENKLITQEITISDIIIKEDYEALEVDITIPEIQGLADKQVEDEINQAIKEDILNFKHRIQTESE
;
A
#
# COMPACT_ATOMS: atom_id res chain seq x y z
N MET A 1 -38.46 -20.27 44.34
CA MET A 1 -37.02 -20.42 44.02
C MET A 1 -36.78 -20.97 42.61
N LYS A 2 -37.25 -22.18 42.23
CA LYS A 2 -36.97 -22.78 40.90
C LYS A 2 -37.28 -21.91 39.67
N ARG A 3 -38.37 -21.12 39.69
CA ARG A 3 -38.73 -20.21 38.60
C ARG A 3 -37.83 -18.97 38.49
N LEU A 4 -37.29 -18.51 39.63
CA LEU A 4 -36.39 -17.35 39.68
C LEU A 4 -35.01 -17.72 39.11
N PHE A 5 -34.48 -18.89 39.52
CA PHE A 5 -33.25 -19.46 38.96
C PHE A 5 -33.34 -19.74 37.46
N PHE A 6 -34.50 -20.19 36.98
CA PHE A 6 -34.72 -20.40 35.55
C PHE A 6 -34.69 -19.07 34.77
N LEU A 7 -35.25 -18.01 35.35
CA LEU A 7 -35.27 -16.68 34.75
C LEU A 7 -33.85 -16.09 34.65
N GLU A 8 -33.05 -16.25 35.70
CA GLU A 8 -31.64 -15.83 35.72
C GLU A 8 -30.80 -16.59 34.68
N LEU A 9 -31.00 -17.91 34.54
CA LEU A 9 -30.32 -18.73 33.53
C LEU A 9 -30.65 -18.28 32.10
N VAL A 10 -31.93 -18.03 31.82
CA VAL A 10 -32.38 -17.54 30.50
C VAL A 10 -31.75 -16.19 30.19
N LEU A 11 -31.67 -15.29 31.16
CA LEU A 11 -31.08 -13.97 31.00
C LEU A 11 -29.57 -14.06 30.66
N LEU A 12 -28.86 -14.98 31.32
CA LEU A 12 -27.45 -15.24 31.05
C LEU A 12 -27.22 -15.76 29.61
N ILE A 13 -28.07 -16.67 29.13
CA ILE A 13 -27.99 -17.19 27.76
C ILE A 13 -28.24 -16.08 26.73
N VAL A 14 -29.22 -15.21 26.97
CA VAL A 14 -29.52 -14.07 26.07
C VAL A 14 -28.33 -13.12 25.98
N VAL A 15 -27.65 -12.85 27.09
CA VAL A 15 -26.44 -12.01 27.12
C VAL A 15 -25.32 -12.63 26.30
N VAL A 16 -25.08 -13.94 26.43
CA VAL A 16 -24.03 -14.65 25.67
C VAL A 16 -24.30 -14.57 24.16
N VAL A 17 -25.54 -14.81 23.74
CA VAL A 17 -25.94 -14.75 22.32
C VAL A 17 -25.81 -13.33 21.75
N ALA A 18 -26.17 -12.32 22.54
CA ALA A 18 -26.02 -10.92 22.14
C ALA A 18 -24.55 -10.53 21.95
N ILE A 19 -23.66 -10.95 22.87
CA ILE A 19 -22.22 -10.69 22.77
C ILE A 19 -21.61 -11.39 21.55
N SER A 20 -21.96 -12.66 21.32
CA SER A 20 -21.43 -13.39 20.17
C SER A 20 -21.88 -12.77 18.83
N GLY A 21 -23.13 -12.31 18.74
CA GLY A 21 -23.63 -11.60 17.57
C GLY A 21 -22.90 -10.27 17.35
N PHE A 22 -22.66 -9.52 18.42
CA PHE A 22 -21.91 -8.26 18.36
C PHE A 22 -20.47 -8.48 17.87
N ILE A 23 -19.77 -9.50 18.38
CA ILE A 23 -18.41 -9.84 17.92
C ILE A 23 -18.41 -10.19 16.43
N TYR A 24 -19.32 -11.06 15.98
CA TYR A 24 -19.41 -11.45 14.58
C TYR A 24 -19.65 -10.26 13.64
N THR A 25 -20.58 -9.37 14.00
CA THR A 25 -20.86 -8.17 13.20
C THR A 25 -19.68 -7.20 13.17
N SER A 26 -18.92 -7.09 14.27
CA SER A 26 -17.75 -6.22 14.34
C SER A 26 -16.59 -6.69 13.45
N ILE A 27 -16.39 -8.02 13.33
CA ILE A 27 -15.35 -8.61 12.47
C ILE A 27 -15.68 -8.36 10.99
N ILE A 28 -16.94 -8.59 10.59
CA ILE A 28 -17.38 -8.37 9.20
C ILE A 28 -17.32 -6.87 8.84
N ALA A 29 -17.61 -5.97 9.78
CA ALA A 29 -17.48 -4.54 9.57
C ALA A 29 -16.02 -4.07 9.40
N GLN A 30 -15.05 -4.80 9.98
CA GLN A 30 -13.63 -4.48 9.87
C GLN A 30 -13.03 -4.91 8.53
N GLU A 31 -13.47 -6.03 7.95
CA GLU A 31 -12.93 -6.55 6.68
C GLU A 31 -13.26 -5.68 5.46
N ASN A 32 -14.33 -4.87 5.50
CA ASN A 32 -14.76 -4.08 4.35
C ASN A 32 -14.21 -2.64 4.32
N LYS A 33 -13.27 -2.31 5.20
CA LYS A 33 -12.54 -1.04 5.10
C LYS A 33 -11.39 -1.23 4.12
N LEU A 34 -11.72 -1.27 2.81
CA LEU A 34 -10.74 -1.01 1.76
C LEU A 34 -10.18 0.39 2.02
N ILE A 35 -9.05 0.44 2.72
CA ILE A 35 -8.28 1.66 2.86
C ILE A 35 -7.81 1.94 1.44
N THR A 36 -8.45 2.90 0.77
CA THR A 36 -8.01 3.40 -0.52
C THR A 36 -6.62 3.97 -0.30
N GLN A 37 -5.61 3.21 -0.69
CA GLN A 37 -4.24 3.63 -0.53
C GLN A 37 -3.96 4.64 -1.64
N GLU A 38 -3.62 5.86 -1.24
CA GLU A 38 -3.29 6.93 -2.17
C GLU A 38 -1.91 6.65 -2.75
N ILE A 39 -1.86 6.32 -4.04
CA ILE A 39 -0.62 6.12 -4.78
C ILE A 39 -0.23 7.46 -5.38
N THR A 40 0.98 7.92 -5.07
CA THR A 40 1.54 9.16 -5.59
C THR A 40 2.72 8.86 -6.50
N ILE A 41 2.88 9.65 -7.57
CA ILE A 41 4.03 9.60 -8.46
C ILE A 41 4.79 10.91 -8.28
N SER A 42 6.06 10.83 -7.90
CA SER A 42 6.96 11.97 -7.78
C SER A 42 8.09 11.90 -8.79
N ASP A 43 8.60 13.05 -9.19
CA ASP A 43 9.64 13.14 -10.21
C ASP A 43 11.02 13.38 -9.58
N ILE A 44 11.98 12.53 -9.92
CA ILE A 44 13.40 12.72 -9.61
C ILE A 44 14.09 13.28 -10.86
N ILE A 45 14.52 14.54 -10.79
CA ILE A 45 15.14 15.23 -11.93
C ILE A 45 16.66 15.05 -11.86
N ILE A 46 17.25 14.55 -12.95
CA ILE A 46 18.70 14.45 -13.16
C ILE A 46 19.08 15.47 -14.23
N LYS A 47 19.85 16.50 -13.83
CA LYS A 47 20.44 17.49 -14.73
C LYS A 47 21.96 17.33 -14.69
N GLU A 48 22.53 16.90 -15.81
CA GLU A 48 23.97 16.75 -15.98
C GLU A 48 24.41 17.45 -17.27
N ASP A 49 25.36 18.38 -17.15
CA ASP A 49 26.08 19.00 -18.28
C ASP A 49 27.35 18.17 -18.55
N TYR A 50 27.32 17.32 -19.56
CA TYR A 50 28.52 16.71 -20.13
C TYR A 50 28.84 17.42 -21.45
N GLU A 51 30.13 17.66 -21.73
CA GLU A 51 30.65 18.57 -22.77
C GLU A 51 30.07 18.40 -24.19
N ALA A 52 29.41 17.29 -24.51
CA ALA A 52 28.78 16.99 -25.79
C ALA A 52 27.25 16.75 -25.76
N LEU A 53 26.62 16.65 -24.58
CA LEU A 53 25.18 16.32 -24.46
C LEU A 53 24.57 16.94 -23.19
N GLU A 54 23.65 17.89 -23.36
CA GLU A 54 22.77 18.38 -22.28
C GLU A 54 21.65 17.35 -22.09
N VAL A 55 21.58 16.74 -20.90
CA VAL A 55 20.61 15.69 -20.60
C VAL A 55 19.71 16.12 -19.45
N ASP A 56 18.45 16.47 -19.78
CA ASP A 56 17.37 16.74 -18.83
C ASP A 56 16.48 15.49 -18.71
N ILE A 57 16.79 14.62 -17.74
CA ILE A 57 16.05 13.38 -17.51
C ILE A 57 15.21 13.50 -16.25
N THR A 58 13.94 13.10 -16.35
CA THR A 58 13.05 12.93 -15.21
C THR A 58 12.77 11.45 -15.00
N ILE A 59 13.06 10.94 -13.80
CA ILE A 59 12.81 9.57 -13.37
C ILE A 59 11.57 9.58 -12.46
N PRO A 60 10.47 8.89 -12.81
CA PRO A 60 9.33 8.79 -11.92
C PRO A 60 9.62 7.83 -10.76
N GLU A 61 9.15 8.18 -9.58
CA GLU A 61 9.19 7.38 -8.36
C GLU A 61 7.76 7.16 -7.86
N ILE A 62 7.39 5.90 -7.69
CA ILE A 62 6.10 5.47 -7.17
C ILE A 62 6.18 5.40 -5.66
N GLN A 63 5.19 5.98 -4.98
CA GLN A 63 5.07 5.92 -3.52
C GLN A 63 3.63 5.58 -3.14
N GLY A 64 3.48 4.85 -2.03
CA GLY A 64 2.17 4.56 -1.44
C GLY A 64 1.59 3.20 -1.81
N LEU A 65 2.39 2.26 -2.31
CA LEU A 65 1.97 0.88 -2.46
C LEU A 65 1.89 0.17 -1.10
N ALA A 66 1.00 -0.82 -1.00
CA ALA A 66 0.83 -1.66 0.19
C ALA A 66 2.09 -2.46 0.49
N ASP A 67 2.68 -3.00 -0.57
CA ASP A 67 3.90 -3.79 -0.52
C ASP A 67 5.09 -2.91 -0.87
N LYS A 68 5.94 -2.65 0.14
CA LYS A 68 7.14 -1.83 -0.02
C LYS A 68 8.24 -2.53 -0.80
N GLN A 69 8.33 -3.85 -0.75
CA GLN A 69 9.29 -4.57 -1.55
C GLN A 69 8.96 -4.43 -3.04
N VAL A 70 7.68 -4.55 -3.40
CA VAL A 70 7.22 -4.34 -4.78
C VAL A 70 7.42 -2.88 -5.22
N GLU A 71 7.15 -1.91 -4.34
CA GLU A 71 7.43 -0.48 -4.60
C GLU A 71 8.91 -0.25 -4.96
N ASP A 72 9.82 -0.77 -4.14
CA ASP A 72 11.26 -0.61 -4.33
C ASP A 72 11.74 -1.32 -5.61
N GLU A 73 11.28 -2.55 -5.87
CA GLU A 73 11.64 -3.30 -7.08
C GLU A 73 11.18 -2.58 -8.37
N ILE A 74 9.98 -1.99 -8.38
CA ILE A 74 9.48 -1.21 -9.52
C ILE A 74 10.32 0.06 -9.73
N ASN A 75 10.55 0.83 -8.65
CA ASN A 75 11.32 2.06 -8.72
C ASN A 75 12.76 1.79 -9.17
N GLN A 76 13.37 0.70 -8.71
CA GLN A 76 14.70 0.30 -9.13
C GLN A 76 14.74 -0.08 -10.62
N ALA A 77 13.79 -0.90 -11.08
CA ALA A 77 13.73 -1.31 -12.48
C ALA A 77 13.58 -0.11 -13.44
N ILE A 78 12.70 0.84 -13.11
CA ILE A 78 12.50 2.07 -13.89
C ILE A 78 13.80 2.89 -13.93
N LYS A 79 14.43 3.08 -12.77
CA LYS A 79 15.67 3.85 -12.65
C LYS A 79 16.80 3.23 -13.46
N GLU A 80 16.99 1.91 -13.38
CA GLU A 80 18.04 1.21 -14.12
C GLU A 80 17.84 1.32 -15.64
N ASP A 81 16.61 1.17 -16.13
CA ASP A 81 16.33 1.28 -17.57
C ASP A 81 16.63 2.68 -18.11
N ILE A 82 16.24 3.73 -17.37
CA ILE A 82 16.51 5.12 -17.76
C ILE A 82 18.01 5.42 -17.74
N LEU A 83 18.74 4.93 -16.73
CA LEU A 83 20.20 5.13 -16.66
C LEU A 83 20.92 4.36 -17.78
N ASN A 84 20.48 3.15 -18.11
CA ASN A 84 21.01 2.38 -19.23
C ASN A 84 20.74 3.08 -20.57
N PHE A 85 19.54 3.64 -20.74
CA PHE A 85 19.21 4.48 -21.89
C PHE A 85 20.17 5.67 -22.00
N LYS A 86 20.39 6.40 -20.89
CA LYS A 86 21.34 7.52 -20.83
C LYS A 86 22.76 7.09 -21.26
N HIS A 87 23.25 5.98 -20.71
CA HIS A 87 24.60 5.48 -21.04
C HIS A 87 24.72 5.12 -22.53
N ARG A 88 23.70 4.48 -23.10
CA ARG A 88 23.71 4.12 -24.53
C ARG A 88 23.80 5.35 -25.42
N ILE A 89 22.98 6.38 -25.18
CA ILE A 89 23.00 7.60 -26.01
C ILE A 89 24.32 8.39 -25.85
N GLN A 90 24.94 8.36 -24.66
CA GLN A 90 26.26 8.97 -24.44
C GLN A 90 27.35 8.23 -25.22
N THR A 91 27.37 6.90 -25.16
CA THR A 91 28.37 6.08 -25.87
C THR A 91 28.24 6.18 -27.39
N GLU A 92 27.01 6.30 -27.93
CA GLU A 92 26.77 6.47 -29.37
C GLU A 92 27.11 7.89 -29.87
N SER A 93 27.28 8.86 -28.97
CA SER A 93 27.60 10.25 -29.31
C SER A 93 29.11 10.57 -29.27
N GLU A 94 29.94 9.63 -28.78
CA GLU A 94 31.42 9.67 -28.83
C GLU A 94 31.97 9.07 -30.14
#